data_AF-M0ZPS0-F1
#
_entry.id   AF-M0ZPS0-F1
#
_cell.length_a   1.000
_cell.length_b   1.000
_cell.length_c   1.000
_cell.angle_alpha   90.00
_cell.angle_beta   90.00
_cell.angle_gamma   90.00
#
_symmetry.space_group_name_H-M   'P 1'
#
loop_
_entity.id
_entity.type
_entity.pdbx_description
1 polymer ?
#
loop_
_entity_poly.entity_id
_entity_poly.type
_entity_poly.pdbx_seq_one_letter_code
_entity_poly.pdbx_strand_id
1 'polypeptide(L)'
;MAGRSQPPYRPRPNFSSSSSRSFHPSQPSRNSQSHHTKNVNSSTPNSTQIQNNASDKKTSSSSWDKSIDEDIDDIQNLVGTCPFMCPVEEREKRERLRDLAVFERLHGNPRQSSPGLAVKKFCRTISVKTLQDSDVRPLSVLEDTLNYLCNLLDSTEHPFEMVHDFIFDRMRSIRQDLSMQNISCSRVVSMYERMVCLFIQVILFKRT
;
A
#
# COMPACT_ATOMS: atom_id res chain seq x y z
N MET A 1 -5.62 19.23 75.85
CA MET A 1 -6.10 17.91 75.41
C MET A 1 -7.10 18.12 74.28
N ALA A 2 -6.69 17.87 73.04
CA ALA A 2 -7.56 17.63 71.87
C ALA A 2 -6.64 17.12 70.75
N GLY A 3 -6.72 15.82 70.45
CA GLY A 3 -5.86 15.13 69.51
C GLY A 3 -6.21 15.45 68.05
N ARG A 4 -5.18 15.66 67.22
CA ARG A 4 -5.30 15.66 65.77
C ARG A 4 -5.02 14.25 65.26
N SER A 5 -6.06 13.61 64.73
CA SER A 5 -6.03 12.30 64.10
C SER A 5 -5.29 12.37 62.75
N GLN A 6 -4.20 11.63 62.59
CA GLN A 6 -3.60 11.35 61.27
C GLN A 6 -4.39 10.23 60.56
N PRO A 7 -4.58 10.28 59.23
CA PRO A 7 -5.12 9.16 58.47
C PRO A 7 -4.06 8.06 58.24
N PRO A 8 -4.47 6.79 58.07
CA PRO A 8 -3.55 5.66 57.99
C PRO A 8 -2.82 5.61 56.63
N TYR A 9 -1.51 5.34 56.68
CA TYR A 9 -0.66 5.03 55.53
C TYR A 9 -1.20 3.78 54.79
N ARG A 10 -1.54 3.92 53.50
CA ARG A 10 -1.81 2.79 52.61
C ARG A 10 -0.54 2.45 51.80
N PRO A 11 -0.08 1.19 51.74
CA PRO A 11 1.01 0.80 50.86
C PRO A 11 0.60 0.88 49.38
N ARG A 12 1.49 1.37 48.52
CA ARG A 12 1.34 1.34 47.05
C ARG A 12 1.49 -0.09 46.52
N PRO A 13 0.74 -0.50 45.47
CA PRO A 13 0.97 -1.77 44.80
C PRO A 13 2.27 -1.77 44.00
N ASN A 14 3.02 -2.88 44.10
CA ASN A 14 4.22 -3.16 43.30
C ASN A 14 3.85 -3.29 41.81
N PHE A 15 4.48 -2.47 40.95
CA PHE A 15 4.46 -2.69 39.50
C PHE A 15 5.54 -3.72 39.14
N SER A 16 5.11 -4.96 38.90
CA SER A 16 5.94 -5.99 38.28
C SER A 16 6.01 -5.75 36.77
N SER A 17 7.18 -5.38 36.27
CA SER A 17 7.50 -5.27 34.85
C SER A 17 7.41 -6.65 34.17
N SER A 18 6.49 -6.79 33.21
CA SER A 18 6.36 -7.98 32.37
C SER A 18 6.87 -7.70 30.97
N SER A 19 7.71 -8.61 30.52
CA SER A 19 8.68 -8.54 29.42
C SER A 19 8.10 -8.32 28.03
N SER A 20 8.71 -7.37 27.30
CA SER A 20 8.64 -7.26 25.84
C SER A 20 9.39 -8.43 25.20
N ARG A 21 8.71 -9.32 24.48
CA ARG A 21 9.35 -10.34 23.63
C ARG A 21 9.32 -9.89 22.18
N SER A 22 10.45 -9.36 21.72
CA SER A 22 10.74 -9.11 20.31
C SER A 22 11.17 -10.43 19.65
N PHE A 23 10.41 -10.89 18.66
CA PHE A 23 10.77 -12.05 17.84
C PHE A 23 11.64 -11.60 16.65
N HIS A 24 12.91 -12.03 16.65
CA HIS A 24 13.81 -11.99 15.48
C HIS A 24 13.80 -13.37 14.79
N PRO A 25 13.67 -13.43 13.45
CA PRO A 25 13.85 -14.69 12.72
C PRO A 25 15.34 -15.04 12.55
N SER A 26 15.69 -16.27 12.92
CA SER A 26 17.00 -16.90 12.79
C SER A 26 17.26 -17.37 11.36
N GLN A 27 18.47 -17.09 10.85
CA GLN A 27 19.01 -17.70 9.62
C GLN A 27 19.53 -19.12 9.91
N PRO A 28 19.47 -20.05 8.94
CA PRO A 28 20.07 -21.38 9.08
C PRO A 28 21.53 -21.39 8.61
N SER A 29 22.36 -22.06 9.42
CA SER A 29 23.75 -22.40 9.14
C SER A 29 23.87 -23.57 8.16
N ARG A 30 24.87 -23.52 7.29
CA ARG A 30 25.45 -24.71 6.63
C ARG A 30 26.96 -24.66 6.78
N ASN A 31 27.52 -25.71 7.36
CA ASN A 31 28.95 -25.94 7.53
C ASN A 31 29.31 -27.25 6.81
N SER A 32 30.40 -27.25 6.04
CA SER A 32 31.19 -28.44 5.68
C SER A 32 32.53 -28.00 5.05
N GLN A 33 33.61 -28.13 5.84
CA GLN A 33 34.97 -28.66 5.58
C GLN A 33 35.37 -28.97 4.12
N SER A 34 36.63 -28.93 3.63
CA SER A 34 38.01 -28.56 4.03
C SER A 34 38.88 -28.91 2.79
N HIS A 35 39.95 -28.19 2.39
CA HIS A 35 41.36 -28.49 2.70
C HIS A 35 42.32 -27.73 1.74
N HIS A 36 43.57 -27.57 2.21
CA HIS A 36 44.85 -27.45 1.48
C HIS A 36 45.52 -26.07 1.23
N THR A 37 46.25 -25.62 2.27
CA THR A 37 47.69 -25.26 2.37
C THR A 37 48.42 -24.35 1.36
N LYS A 38 49.11 -23.34 1.95
CA LYS A 38 50.49 -22.81 1.70
C LYS A 38 50.76 -22.25 0.27
N ASN A 39 51.41 -21.12 0.03
CA ASN A 39 52.73 -20.70 0.51
C ASN A 39 53.05 -19.25 0.03
N VAL A 40 54.20 -18.77 0.48
CA VAL A 40 54.75 -17.41 0.60
C VAL A 40 55.59 -16.95 -0.62
N ASN A 41 55.77 -15.62 -0.72
CA ASN A 41 56.88 -14.85 -1.35
C ASN A 41 56.76 -14.21 -2.76
N SER A 42 56.72 -12.86 -2.73
CA SER A 42 57.60 -11.86 -3.39
C SER A 42 57.95 -11.97 -4.88
N SER A 43 57.74 -10.89 -5.64
CA SER A 43 58.78 -10.10 -6.37
C SER A 43 58.15 -9.00 -7.25
N THR A 44 58.49 -7.74 -6.97
CA THR A 44 58.61 -6.62 -7.94
C THR A 44 59.90 -6.79 -8.78
N PRO A 45 60.27 -5.94 -9.76
CA PRO A 45 59.51 -4.93 -10.53
C PRO A 45 59.74 -5.06 -12.06
N ASN A 46 59.00 -4.31 -12.90
CA ASN A 46 59.67 -3.50 -13.91
C ASN A 46 58.79 -2.41 -14.53
N SER A 47 59.41 -1.25 -14.65
CA SER A 47 58.92 -0.01 -15.24
C SER A 47 59.17 -0.03 -16.74
N THR A 48 58.19 0.35 -17.57
CA THR A 48 58.45 1.21 -18.75
C THR A 48 57.17 1.92 -19.19
N GLN A 49 57.22 3.24 -19.23
CA GLN A 49 56.27 4.14 -19.89
C GLN A 49 56.32 3.92 -21.41
N ILE A 50 55.18 3.99 -22.12
CA ILE A 50 55.03 4.69 -23.42
C ILE A 50 53.57 5.16 -23.57
N GLN A 51 53.40 6.45 -23.83
CA GLN A 51 52.16 7.14 -24.21
C GLN A 51 51.77 6.79 -25.66
N ASN A 52 50.47 6.79 -26.01
CA ASN A 52 49.90 7.60 -27.10
C ASN A 52 48.44 7.23 -27.45
N ASN A 53 47.71 8.27 -27.85
CA ASN A 53 46.29 8.38 -28.16
C ASN A 53 45.74 7.40 -29.21
N ALA A 54 44.46 7.01 -29.06
CA ALA A 54 43.47 6.98 -30.15
C ALA A 54 42.07 6.68 -29.59
N SER A 55 41.17 7.64 -29.75
CA SER A 55 39.73 7.51 -29.52
C SER A 55 39.14 6.56 -30.56
N ASP A 56 38.51 5.45 -30.15
CA ASP A 56 37.41 4.85 -30.91
C ASP A 56 36.67 3.72 -30.15
N LYS A 57 35.34 3.90 -30.08
CA LYS A 57 34.26 2.90 -29.90
C LYS A 57 34.42 1.77 -28.87
N LYS A 58 33.51 1.76 -27.88
CA LYS A 58 32.43 0.76 -27.78
C LYS A 58 31.49 1.08 -26.62
N THR A 59 30.30 1.52 -26.96
CA THR A 59 29.12 1.56 -26.09
C THR A 59 28.87 0.15 -25.56
N SER A 60 29.18 -0.09 -24.28
CA SER A 60 28.80 -1.33 -23.61
C SER A 60 27.31 -1.26 -23.31
N SER A 61 26.51 -1.76 -24.26
CA SER A 61 25.09 -2.08 -24.07
C SER A 61 24.94 -3.01 -22.87
N SER A 62 24.56 -2.45 -21.72
CA SER A 62 24.20 -3.23 -20.54
C SER A 62 22.89 -3.98 -20.82
N SER A 63 22.99 -5.31 -20.77
CA SER A 63 21.96 -6.34 -20.99
C SER A 63 20.77 -6.33 -20.00
N TRP A 64 20.46 -5.19 -19.36
CA TRP A 64 19.41 -5.06 -18.34
C TRP A 64 18.22 -4.22 -18.80
N ASP A 65 18.26 -3.67 -20.02
CA ASP A 65 17.25 -2.75 -20.55
C ASP A 65 16.01 -3.48 -21.09
N LYS A 66 16.18 -4.69 -21.61
CA LYS A 66 15.12 -5.36 -22.39
C LYS A 66 13.97 -5.97 -21.56
N SER A 67 14.14 -6.16 -20.26
CA SER A 67 13.11 -6.79 -19.42
C SER A 67 12.16 -5.80 -18.75
N ILE A 68 12.47 -4.50 -18.80
CA ILE A 68 11.64 -3.44 -18.21
C ILE A 68 10.59 -2.97 -19.23
N ASP A 69 10.92 -2.99 -20.52
CA ASP A 69 10.05 -2.49 -21.57
C ASP A 69 8.79 -3.36 -21.79
N GLU A 70 8.92 -4.70 -21.70
CA GLU A 70 7.78 -5.62 -21.88
C GLU A 70 6.73 -5.48 -20.76
N ASP A 71 7.17 -5.32 -19.51
CA ASP A 71 6.27 -5.16 -18.35
C ASP A 71 5.56 -3.77 -18.35
N ILE A 72 6.08 -2.76 -19.07
CA ILE A 72 5.49 -1.42 -19.18
C ILE A 72 4.45 -1.38 -20.29
N ASP A 73 4.72 -1.99 -21.45
CA ASP A 73 3.78 -2.03 -22.58
C ASP A 73 2.48 -2.78 -22.21
N ASP A 74 2.56 -3.82 -21.37
CA ASP A 74 1.37 -4.55 -20.88
C ASP A 74 0.49 -3.69 -19.95
N ILE A 75 1.07 -2.78 -19.17
CA ILE A 75 0.30 -1.81 -18.37
C ILE A 75 -0.36 -0.77 -19.28
N GLN A 76 0.29 -0.42 -20.38
CA GLN A 76 -0.17 0.62 -21.30
C GLN A 76 -1.46 0.22 -22.05
N ASN A 77 -1.82 -1.07 -22.07
CA ASN A 77 -3.04 -1.62 -22.65
C ASN A 77 -4.05 -2.17 -21.62
N LEU A 78 -3.82 -1.97 -20.32
CA LEU A 78 -4.69 -2.51 -19.28
C LEU A 78 -6.09 -1.88 -19.32
N VAL A 79 -7.12 -2.70 -19.53
CA VAL A 79 -8.53 -2.29 -19.46
C VAL A 79 -9.23 -3.07 -18.35
N GLY A 80 -9.69 -2.36 -17.33
CA GLY A 80 -10.38 -2.99 -16.20
C GLY A 80 -11.72 -3.59 -16.60
N THR A 81 -12.01 -4.80 -16.11
CA THR A 81 -13.25 -5.54 -16.40
C THR A 81 -14.10 -5.81 -15.16
N CYS A 82 -13.69 -5.34 -13.99
CA CYS A 82 -14.47 -5.51 -12.76
C CYS A 82 -15.83 -4.80 -12.86
N PRO A 83 -16.97 -5.51 -12.83
CA PRO A 83 -18.29 -4.89 -12.99
C PRO A 83 -18.83 -4.28 -11.68
N PHE A 84 -18.05 -4.30 -10.60
CA PHE A 84 -18.48 -3.92 -9.26
C PHE A 84 -17.57 -2.86 -8.64
N MET A 85 -18.06 -2.16 -7.63
CA MET A 85 -17.28 -1.18 -6.86
C MET A 85 -16.06 -1.79 -6.14
N CYS A 86 -16.06 -3.12 -5.94
CA CYS A 86 -14.97 -3.91 -5.39
C CYS A 86 -14.87 -5.25 -6.13
N PRO A 87 -13.66 -5.68 -6.58
CA PRO A 87 -13.42 -7.00 -7.13
C PRO A 87 -13.92 -8.12 -6.20
N VAL A 88 -14.45 -9.19 -6.79
CA VAL A 88 -15.04 -10.31 -6.04
C VAL A 88 -14.01 -10.95 -5.11
N GLU A 89 -12.82 -11.23 -5.63
CA GLU A 89 -11.75 -11.85 -4.86
C GLU A 89 -11.28 -10.98 -3.70
N GLU A 90 -11.18 -9.66 -3.91
CA GLU A 90 -10.85 -8.73 -2.84
C GLU A 90 -11.94 -8.74 -1.76
N ARG A 91 -13.22 -8.65 -2.14
CA ARG A 91 -14.34 -8.67 -1.20
C ARG A 91 -14.32 -9.95 -0.35
N GLU A 92 -14.22 -11.12 -0.98
CA GLU A 92 -14.18 -12.39 -0.28
C GLU A 92 -12.95 -12.52 0.63
N LYS A 93 -11.79 -12.06 0.17
CA LYS A 93 -10.58 -12.03 0.99
C LYS A 93 -10.80 -11.17 2.24
N ARG A 94 -11.43 -10.00 2.10
CA ARG A 94 -11.71 -9.10 3.22
C ARG A 94 -12.79 -9.65 4.16
N GLU A 95 -13.78 -10.40 3.66
CA GLU A 95 -14.73 -11.17 4.48
C GLU A 95 -14.01 -12.23 5.33
N ARG A 96 -13.15 -13.04 4.70
CA ARG A 96 -12.37 -14.10 5.37
C ARG A 96 -11.42 -13.52 6.43
N LEU A 97 -10.75 -12.41 6.12
CA LEU A 97 -9.79 -11.76 7.01
C LEU A 97 -10.43 -10.81 8.04
N ARG A 98 -11.75 -10.57 7.96
CA ARG A 98 -12.48 -9.58 8.79
C ARG A 98 -11.91 -8.17 8.65
N ASP A 99 -11.48 -7.81 7.44
CA ASP A 99 -10.96 -6.48 7.09
C ASP A 99 -12.04 -5.64 6.39
N LEU A 100 -13.32 -5.81 6.71
CA LEU A 100 -14.42 -4.98 6.19
C LEU A 100 -14.60 -3.73 7.05
N ALA A 101 -14.65 -2.55 6.41
CA ALA A 101 -15.05 -1.31 7.06
C ALA A 101 -16.52 -1.37 7.45
N VAL A 102 -16.95 -0.53 8.39
CA VAL A 102 -18.34 -0.54 8.91
C VAL A 102 -19.37 -0.38 7.79
N PHE A 103 -19.09 0.51 6.84
CA PHE A 103 -19.94 0.82 5.67
C PHE A 103 -20.06 -0.34 4.66
N GLU A 104 -19.16 -1.32 4.73
CA GLU A 104 -19.12 -2.44 3.78
C GLU A 104 -19.83 -3.69 4.33
N ARG A 105 -20.34 -3.65 5.57
CA ARG A 105 -20.87 -4.81 6.28
C ARG A 105 -22.36 -5.00 6.03
N LEU A 106 -22.72 -6.17 5.53
CA LEU A 106 -24.11 -6.55 5.38
C LEU A 106 -24.74 -6.78 6.77
N HIS A 107 -25.77 -6.01 7.10
CA HIS A 107 -26.41 -6.01 8.43
C HIS A 107 -25.43 -5.84 9.61
N GLY A 108 -24.33 -5.10 9.40
CA GLY A 108 -23.29 -4.89 10.41
C GLY A 108 -22.37 -6.10 10.67
N ASN A 109 -22.54 -7.23 9.96
CA ASN A 109 -21.72 -8.41 10.15
C ASN A 109 -20.29 -8.21 9.59
N PRO A 110 -19.22 -8.32 10.40
CA PRO A 110 -17.84 -8.11 9.95
C PRO A 110 -17.30 -9.19 9.00
N ARG A 111 -18.06 -10.26 8.74
CA ARG A 111 -17.69 -11.38 7.86
C ARG A 111 -18.53 -11.44 6.58
N GLN A 112 -19.48 -10.53 6.39
CA GLN A 112 -20.39 -10.55 5.24
C GLN A 112 -20.48 -9.16 4.65
N SER A 113 -20.37 -9.10 3.32
CA SER A 113 -20.55 -7.92 2.51
C SER A 113 -21.49 -8.23 1.34
N SER A 114 -21.71 -7.24 0.50
CA SER A 114 -22.43 -7.39 -0.76
C SER A 114 -21.75 -6.59 -1.87
N PRO A 115 -21.98 -6.91 -3.15
CA PRO A 115 -21.42 -6.14 -4.26
C PRO A 115 -21.79 -4.65 -4.25
N GLY A 116 -22.94 -4.29 -3.67
CA GLY A 116 -23.42 -2.90 -3.55
C GLY A 116 -22.90 -2.14 -2.33
N LEU A 117 -22.18 -2.79 -1.41
CA LEU A 117 -21.59 -2.16 -0.22
C LEU A 117 -20.06 -2.12 -0.28
N ALA A 118 -19.44 -3.18 -0.80
CA ALA A 118 -17.99 -3.30 -0.84
C ALA A 118 -17.37 -2.31 -1.82
N VAL A 119 -16.35 -1.57 -1.38
CA VAL A 119 -15.58 -0.67 -2.24
C VAL A 119 -14.10 -1.06 -2.20
N LYS A 120 -13.46 -1.13 -3.37
CA LYS A 120 -12.06 -1.52 -3.51
C LYS A 120 -11.15 -0.68 -2.60
N LYS A 121 -10.35 -1.33 -1.76
CA LYS A 121 -9.38 -0.67 -0.88
C LYS A 121 -8.20 -0.16 -1.71
N PHE A 122 -7.53 0.89 -1.24
CA PHE A 122 -6.29 1.33 -1.88
C PHE A 122 -5.17 0.30 -1.64
N CYS A 123 -4.49 -0.12 -2.70
CA CYS A 123 -3.37 -1.04 -2.60
C CYS A 123 -2.04 -0.27 -2.68
N ARG A 124 -1.21 -0.33 -1.64
CA ARG A 124 0.09 0.38 -1.64
C ARG A 124 1.10 -0.21 -2.61
N THR A 125 1.03 -1.53 -2.81
CA THR A 125 2.01 -2.31 -3.57
C THR A 125 1.25 -3.25 -4.49
N ILE A 126 1.26 -2.95 -5.77
CA ILE A 126 0.66 -3.79 -6.79
C ILE A 126 1.78 -4.65 -7.40
N SER A 127 1.54 -5.95 -7.49
CA SER A 127 2.39 -6.84 -8.27
C SER A 127 1.82 -6.94 -9.66
N VAL A 128 2.51 -6.37 -10.65
CA VAL A 128 2.08 -6.39 -12.07
C VAL A 128 1.86 -7.83 -12.54
N LYS A 129 2.72 -8.76 -12.11
CA LYS A 129 2.67 -10.18 -12.48
C LYS A 129 1.41 -10.93 -12.07
N THR A 130 0.71 -10.46 -11.04
CA THR A 130 -0.53 -11.10 -10.54
C THR A 130 -1.77 -10.26 -10.80
N LEU A 131 -1.61 -9.08 -11.40
CA LEU A 131 -2.71 -8.19 -11.68
C LEU A 131 -3.54 -8.78 -12.82
N GLN A 132 -4.85 -8.88 -12.64
CA GLN A 132 -5.78 -9.28 -13.69
C GLN A 132 -6.69 -8.11 -14.05
N ASP A 133 -7.23 -8.11 -15.26
CA ASP A 133 -8.20 -7.10 -15.71
C ASP A 133 -9.42 -7.04 -14.76
N SER A 134 -9.82 -8.19 -14.20
CA SER A 134 -10.91 -8.30 -13.24
C SER A 134 -10.63 -7.65 -11.88
N ASP A 135 -9.37 -7.32 -11.60
CA ASP A 135 -8.99 -6.58 -10.39
C ASP A 135 -9.19 -5.07 -10.56
N VAL A 136 -9.32 -4.59 -11.79
CA VAL A 136 -9.40 -3.16 -12.11
C VAL A 136 -10.81 -2.80 -12.57
N ARG A 137 -11.34 -1.68 -12.09
CA ARG A 137 -12.69 -1.22 -12.45
C ARG A 137 -12.63 -0.39 -13.74
N PRO A 138 -13.55 -0.59 -14.70
CA PRO A 138 -13.67 0.28 -15.87
C PRO A 138 -14.17 1.68 -15.47
N LEU A 139 -13.99 2.65 -16.37
CA LEU A 139 -14.34 4.05 -16.14
C LEU A 139 -15.79 4.26 -15.64
N SER A 140 -16.77 3.57 -16.21
CA SER A 140 -18.18 3.69 -15.77
C SER A 140 -18.36 3.31 -14.31
N VAL A 141 -17.79 2.17 -13.89
CA VAL A 141 -17.87 1.69 -12.51
C VAL A 141 -17.11 2.62 -11.57
N LEU A 142 -16.00 3.21 -12.01
CA LEU A 142 -15.24 4.20 -11.23
C LEU A 142 -16.06 5.48 -10.96
N GLU A 143 -16.83 5.96 -11.95
CA GLU A 143 -17.75 7.09 -11.78
C GLU A 143 -18.88 6.76 -10.82
N ASP A 144 -19.53 5.61 -10.99
CA ASP A 144 -20.60 5.15 -10.09
C ASP A 144 -20.09 4.99 -8.65
N THR A 145 -18.86 4.46 -8.51
CA THR A 145 -18.20 4.37 -7.21
C THR A 145 -18.00 5.75 -6.59
N LEU A 146 -17.52 6.73 -7.36
CA LEU A 146 -17.33 8.09 -6.85
C LEU A 146 -18.67 8.74 -6.45
N ASN A 147 -19.73 8.53 -7.23
CA ASN A 147 -21.08 8.99 -6.90
C ASN A 147 -21.56 8.41 -5.57
N TYR A 148 -21.40 7.10 -5.37
CA TYR A 148 -21.73 6.45 -4.10
C TYR A 148 -20.95 7.05 -2.93
N LEU A 149 -19.63 7.28 -3.09
CA LEU A 149 -18.80 7.87 -2.03
C LEU A 149 -19.20 9.31 -1.69
N CYS A 150 -19.60 10.11 -2.70
CA CYS A 150 -20.16 11.45 -2.45
C CYS A 150 -21.41 11.38 -1.58
N ASN A 151 -22.37 10.50 -1.94
CA ASN A 151 -23.62 10.36 -1.19
C ASN A 151 -23.38 9.88 0.25
N LEU A 152 -22.32 9.10 0.49
CA LEU A 152 -21.95 8.65 1.82
C LEU A 152 -21.42 9.79 2.69
N LEU A 153 -20.79 10.82 2.10
CA LEU A 153 -20.30 11.98 2.85
C LEU A 153 -21.44 12.78 3.49
N ASP A 154 -22.61 12.78 2.86
CA ASP A 154 -23.80 13.47 3.35
C ASP A 154 -24.52 12.70 4.47
N SER A 155 -24.11 11.46 4.78
CA SER A 155 -24.70 10.66 5.84
C SER A 155 -24.25 11.13 7.24
N THR A 156 -25.21 11.30 8.15
CA THR A 156 -24.98 11.67 9.55
C THR A 156 -24.96 10.47 10.51
N GLU A 157 -25.01 9.24 9.99
CA GLU A 157 -25.16 8.03 10.82
C GLU A 157 -23.88 7.64 11.58
N HIS A 158 -22.72 8.11 11.12
CA HIS A 158 -21.42 7.73 11.64
C HIS A 158 -20.53 8.93 11.95
N PRO A 159 -19.54 8.80 12.85
CA PRO A 159 -18.58 9.86 13.13
C PRO A 159 -17.88 10.32 11.86
N PHE A 160 -17.71 11.63 11.73
CA PHE A 160 -17.13 12.26 10.55
C PHE A 160 -15.76 11.68 10.18
N GLU A 161 -14.91 11.42 11.17
CA GLU A 161 -13.57 10.86 10.97
C GLU A 161 -13.63 9.47 10.31
N MET A 162 -14.60 8.64 10.73
CA MET A 162 -14.76 7.29 10.20
C MET A 162 -15.22 7.32 8.74
N VAL A 163 -16.21 8.17 8.42
CA VAL A 163 -16.70 8.37 7.05
C VAL A 163 -15.58 8.89 6.16
N HIS A 164 -14.86 9.91 6.64
CA HIS A 164 -13.76 10.50 5.92
C HIS A 164 -12.63 9.51 5.63
N ASP A 165 -12.15 8.78 6.62
CA ASP A 165 -11.02 7.86 6.45
C ASP A 165 -11.36 6.74 5.46
N PHE A 166 -12.62 6.28 5.47
CA PHE A 166 -13.13 5.36 4.47
C PHE A 166 -13.11 5.99 3.07
N ILE A 167 -13.77 7.14 2.89
CA ILE A 167 -13.85 7.82 1.59
C ILE A 167 -12.47 8.13 1.03
N PHE A 168 -11.54 8.63 1.85
CA PHE A 168 -10.18 8.98 1.46
C PHE A 168 -9.43 7.76 0.89
N ASP A 169 -9.49 6.62 1.59
CA ASP A 169 -8.86 5.39 1.12
C ASP A 169 -9.47 4.91 -0.20
N ARG A 170 -10.81 4.88 -0.28
CA ARG A 170 -11.52 4.41 -1.49
C ARG A 170 -11.32 5.33 -2.68
N MET A 171 -11.26 6.64 -2.47
CA MET A 171 -10.93 7.60 -3.52
C MET A 171 -9.50 7.42 -4.03
N ARG A 172 -8.56 7.10 -3.14
CA ARG A 172 -7.19 6.77 -3.53
C ARG A 172 -7.13 5.48 -4.37
N SER A 173 -8.00 4.51 -4.08
CA SER A 173 -8.19 3.32 -4.92
C SER A 173 -8.76 3.68 -6.31
N ILE A 174 -9.74 4.59 -6.40
CA ILE A 174 -10.28 5.05 -7.70
C ILE A 174 -9.17 5.71 -8.53
N ARG A 175 -8.39 6.62 -7.94
CA ARG A 175 -7.25 7.26 -8.62
C ARG A 175 -6.23 6.23 -9.10
N GLN A 176 -5.95 5.22 -8.28
CA GLN A 176 -5.05 4.13 -8.64
C GLN A 176 -5.55 3.37 -9.88
N ASP A 177 -6.83 3.01 -9.93
CA ASP A 177 -7.41 2.34 -11.11
C ASP A 177 -7.39 3.22 -12.37
N LEU A 178 -7.64 4.53 -12.24
CA LEU A 178 -7.54 5.50 -13.34
C LEU A 178 -6.10 5.59 -13.88
N SER A 179 -5.12 5.65 -12.98
CA SER A 179 -3.70 5.70 -13.36
C SER A 179 -3.23 4.41 -14.02
N MET A 180 -3.65 3.25 -13.50
CA MET A 180 -3.27 1.95 -14.06
C MET A 180 -3.78 1.76 -15.49
N GLN A 181 -4.96 2.29 -15.82
CA GLN A 181 -5.55 2.19 -17.15
C GLN A 181 -5.13 3.33 -18.10
N ASN A 182 -4.27 4.26 -17.64
CA ASN A 182 -3.78 5.41 -18.41
C ASN A 182 -4.89 6.22 -19.13
N ILE A 183 -6.05 6.38 -18.49
CA ILE A 183 -7.21 7.04 -19.11
C ILE A 183 -7.08 8.56 -19.01
N SER A 184 -7.13 9.24 -20.15
CA SER A 184 -7.07 10.70 -20.25
C SER A 184 -8.22 11.25 -21.09
N CYS A 185 -9.38 11.46 -20.44
CA CYS A 185 -10.55 12.07 -21.09
C CYS A 185 -11.25 13.07 -20.16
N SER A 186 -12.15 13.89 -20.72
CA SER A 186 -12.87 14.94 -19.96
C SER A 186 -13.63 14.40 -18.75
N ARG A 187 -14.19 13.19 -18.86
CA ARG A 187 -14.85 12.49 -17.74
C ARG A 187 -13.93 12.28 -16.55
N VAL A 188 -12.70 11.84 -16.81
CA VAL A 188 -11.67 11.64 -15.79
C VAL A 188 -11.28 12.97 -15.13
N VAL A 189 -11.20 14.06 -15.91
CA VAL A 189 -10.96 15.41 -15.37
C VAL A 189 -12.07 15.80 -14.39
N SER A 190 -13.34 15.64 -14.78
CA SER A 190 -14.49 15.92 -13.90
C SER A 190 -14.49 15.05 -12.63
N MET A 191 -14.05 13.79 -12.71
CA MET A 191 -13.87 12.97 -11.52
C MET A 191 -12.81 13.56 -10.58
N TYR A 192 -11.64 13.95 -11.10
CA TYR A 192 -10.58 14.56 -10.29
C TYR A 192 -11.02 15.88 -9.65
N GLU A 193 -11.77 16.72 -10.36
CA GLU A 193 -12.34 17.95 -9.80
C GLU A 193 -13.22 17.67 -8.59
N ARG A 194 -14.14 16.71 -8.71
CA ARG A 194 -15.02 16.29 -7.60
C ARG A 194 -14.24 15.74 -6.42
N MET A 195 -13.20 14.93 -6.67
CA MET A 195 -12.32 14.42 -5.62
C MET A 195 -11.61 15.56 -4.86
N VAL A 196 -11.10 16.56 -5.58
CA VAL A 196 -10.45 17.74 -4.96
C VAL A 196 -11.46 18.53 -4.13
N CYS A 197 -12.68 18.75 -4.62
CA CYS A 197 -13.73 19.42 -3.86
C CYS A 197 -14.03 18.70 -2.54
N LEU A 198 -14.15 17.36 -2.55
CA LEU A 198 -14.36 16.56 -1.34
C LEU A 198 -13.20 16.71 -0.35
N PHE A 199 -11.94 16.68 -0.83
CA PHE A 199 -10.78 16.89 0.05
C PHE A 199 -10.80 18.27 0.72
N ILE A 200 -11.13 19.32 -0.04
CA ILE A 200 -11.20 20.69 0.51
C ILE A 200 -12.32 20.79 1.55
N GLN A 201 -13.50 20.26 1.26
CA GLN A 201 -14.64 20.28 2.19
C GLN A 201 -14.28 19.65 3.54
N VAL A 202 -13.56 18.53 3.52
CA VAL A 202 -13.11 17.86 4.75
C VAL A 202 -12.09 18.70 5.51
N ILE A 203 -11.10 19.28 4.81
CA ILE A 203 -10.08 20.11 5.45
C ILE A 203 -10.72 21.31 6.15
N LEU A 204 -11.75 21.91 5.55
CA LEU A 204 -12.50 23.00 6.15
C LEU A 204 -13.29 22.55 7.38
N PHE A 205 -13.95 21.38 7.33
CA PHE A 205 -14.71 20.84 8.46
C PHE A 205 -13.82 20.45 9.66
N LYS A 206 -12.60 19.93 9.44
CA LYS A 206 -11.66 19.63 10.54
C LYS A 206 -11.07 20.88 11.22
N ARG A 207 -11.31 22.08 10.68
CA ARG A 207 -10.81 23.35 11.22
C ARG A 207 -11.84 24.11 12.05
N THR A 208 -13.09 23.67 12.07
CA THR A 208 -14.19 24.22 12.89
C THR A 208 -14.43 23.33 14.09
#